data_AF-A0A968X3F2-F1
#
_entry.id   AF-A0A968X3F2-F1
#
_cell.length_a   1.000
_cell.length_b   1.000
_cell.length_c   1.000
_cell.angle_alpha   90.00
_cell.angle_beta   90.00
_cell.angle_gamma   90.00
#
_symmetry.space_group_name_H-M   'P 1'
#
loop_
_entity.id
_entity.type
_entity.pdbx_description
1 polymer ?
#
loop_
_entity_poly.entity_id
_entity_poly.type
_entity_poly.pdbx_seq_one_letter_code
_entity_poly.pdbx_strand_id
1 'polypeptide(L)' 'MKAAMTTLADVYAPAQLRNKAYDLYENFRPNIPEGVKGWGAAGKLSLNKVRSLAKG' A
#
# COMPACT_ATOMS: atom_id res chain seq x y z
N MET A 1 -3.02 9.36 6.73
CA MET A 1 -2.94 8.59 5.46
C MET A 1 -2.09 9.32 4.41
N LYS A 2 -2.46 10.53 3.96
CA LYS A 2 -1.70 11.31 2.94
C LYS A 2 -0.20 11.35 3.19
N ALA A 3 0.25 11.76 4.38
CA ALA A 3 1.67 11.87 4.69
C ALA A 3 2.44 10.55 4.52
N ALA A 4 1.88 9.41 4.95
CA ALA A 4 2.55 8.11 4.79
C ALA A 4 2.64 7.68 3.31
N MET A 5 1.60 7.98 2.52
CA MET A 5 1.60 7.69 1.08
C MET A 5 2.58 8.59 0.32
N THR A 6 2.67 9.87 0.69
CA THR A 6 3.68 10.79 0.15
C THR A 6 5.08 10.30 0.48
N THR A 7 5.38 9.97 1.73
CA THR A 7 6.69 9.40 2.11
C THR A 7 7.03 8.13 1.34
N LEU A 8 6.06 7.25 1.08
CA LEU A 8 6.29 6.05 0.26
C LEU A 8 6.49 6.37 -1.22
N ALA A 9 5.79 7.36 -1.77
CA ALA A 9 5.98 7.77 -3.17
C ALA A 9 7.33 8.45 -3.38
N ASP A 10 7.78 9.27 -2.42
CA ASP A 10 9.01 10.08 -2.51
C ASP A 10 10.30 9.25 -2.59
N VAL A 11 10.28 7.98 -2.18
CA VAL A 11 11.46 7.08 -2.30
C VAL A 11 11.64 6.47 -3.70
N TYR A 12 10.70 6.68 -4.61
CA TYR A 12 10.77 6.17 -5.98
C TYR A 12 10.78 7.32 -7.00
N ALA A 13 11.61 7.21 -8.03
CA ALA A 13 11.44 8.06 -9.21
C ALA A 13 10.08 7.75 -9.89
N PRO A 14 9.44 8.70 -10.58
CA PRO A 14 8.10 8.50 -11.16
C PRO A 14 7.98 7.24 -12.05
N ALA A 15 9.01 6.95 -12.85
CA ALA A 15 9.04 5.75 -13.70
C ALA A 15 9.15 4.44 -12.90
N GLN A 16 9.89 4.44 -11.78
CA GLN A 16 9.99 3.29 -10.88
C GLN A 16 8.68 3.09 -10.13
N LEU A 17 8.06 4.18 -9.65
CA LEU A 17 6.77 4.13 -8.98
C LEU A 17 5.70 3.52 -9.88
N ARG A 18 5.65 3.90 -11.16
CA ARG A 18 4.74 3.30 -12.15
C ARG A 18 4.91 1.78 -12.22
N ASN A 19 6.15 1.30 -12.24
CA ASN A 19 6.44 -0.13 -12.34
C ASN A 19 6.16 -0.88 -11.02
N LYS A 20 6.22 -0.20 -9.87
CA LYS A 20 6.04 -0.79 -8.53
C LYS A 20 4.65 -0.59 -7.93
N ALA A 21 3.79 0.21 -8.55
CA ALA A 21 2.52 0.63 -7.98
C ALA A 21 1.62 -0.56 -7.57
N TYR A 22 1.56 -1.59 -8.40
CA TYR A 22 0.75 -2.78 -8.12
C TYR A 22 1.34 -3.60 -6.97
N ASP A 23 2.63 -3.92 -7.00
CA ASP A 23 3.33 -4.61 -5.90
C ASP A 23 3.13 -3.88 -4.55
N LEU A 24 3.27 -2.55 -4.55
CA LEU A 24 3.06 -1.73 -3.36
C LEU A 24 1.63 -1.81 -2.87
N TYR A 25 0.65 -1.69 -3.77
CA TYR A 25 -0.76 -1.85 -3.46
C TYR A 25 -1.03 -3.20 -2.81
N GLU A 26 -0.50 -4.30 -3.34
CA GLU A 26 -0.66 -5.63 -2.73
C GLU A 26 -0.05 -5.74 -1.34
N ASN A 27 1.04 -5.03 -1.07
CA ASN A 27 1.72 -5.06 0.23
C ASN A 27 0.99 -4.31 1.34
N PHE A 28 0.25 -3.24 1.01
CA PHE A 28 -0.50 -2.47 2.01
C PHE A 28 -2.01 -2.65 1.91
N ARG A 29 -2.53 -3.40 0.93
CA ARG A 29 -3.96 -3.70 0.85
C ARG A 29 -4.38 -4.41 2.15
N PRO A 30 -5.52 -4.04 2.76
CA PRO A 30 -5.99 -4.73 3.93
C PRO A 30 -6.23 -6.22 3.65
N ASN A 31 -5.95 -7.06 4.63
CA ASN A 31 -6.29 -8.47 4.55
C ASN A 31 -7.82 -8.62 4.48
N ILE A 32 -8.32 -9.40 3.53
CA ILE A 32 -9.75 -9.69 3.39
C ILE A 32 -9.98 -11.07 4.06
N PRO A 33 -10.83 -11.17 5.09
CA PRO A 33 -11.13 -12.45 5.71
C PRO A 33 -11.64 -13.47 4.69
N GLU A 34 -11.24 -14.74 4.84
CA GLU A 34 -11.76 -15.83 4.01
C GLU A 34 -13.29 -15.88 4.09
N GLY A 35 -13.94 -16.10 2.95
CA GLY A 35 -15.40 -16.15 2.83
C GLY A 35 -16.07 -14.82 2.49
N VAL A 36 -15.37 -13.67 2.59
CA VAL A 36 -15.91 -12.37 2.16
C VAL A 36 -15.65 -12.18 0.66
N LYS A 37 -16.68 -12.42 -0.17
CA LYS A 37 -16.63 -12.18 -1.62
C LYS A 37 -16.91 -10.70 -1.92
N GLY A 38 -16.03 -10.08 -2.70
CA GLY A 38 -16.25 -8.76 -3.30
C GLY A 38 -15.11 -7.77 -3.09
N TRP A 39 -14.89 -6.92 -4.10
CA TRP A 39 -14.05 -5.73 -4.00
C TRP A 39 -14.79 -4.72 -3.11
N GLY A 40 -14.39 -4.56 -1.85
CA GLY A 40 -15.06 -3.62 -0.92
C GLY A 40 -15.17 -4.08 0.53
N ALA A 41 -14.64 -5.25 0.89
CA ALA A 41 -14.53 -5.63 2.30
C ALA A 41 -13.73 -4.58 3.07
N ALA A 42 -14.36 -3.97 4.09
CA ALA A 42 -13.69 -2.99 4.92
C ALA A 42 -12.55 -3.66 5.70
N GLY A 43 -11.33 -3.21 5.47
CA GLY A 43 -10.16 -3.67 6.20
C GLY A 43 -9.31 -2.50 6.67
N LYS A 44 -8.51 -2.74 7.71
CA LYS A 44 -7.68 -1.69 8.32
C LYS A 44 -6.37 -1.53 7.56
N LEU A 45 -6.18 -0.36 6.94
CA LEU A 45 -4.89 0.05 6.40
C LEU A 45 -3.91 0.38 7.54
N SER A 46 -2.76 -0.28 7.56
CA SER A 46 -1.69 0.00 8.52
C SER A 46 -0.73 1.08 8.01
N LEU A 47 -0.78 2.28 8.60
CA LEU A 47 0.17 3.35 8.26
C LEU A 47 1.61 3.00 8.65
N ASN A 48 1.80 2.14 9.66
CA ASN A 48 3.13 1.65 10.04
C ASN A 48 3.72 0.75 8.95
N LYS A 49 2.89 -0.13 8.36
CA LYS A 49 3.29 -0.97 7.21
C LYS A 49 3.63 -0.11 5.99
N VAL A 50 2.81 0.90 5.68
CA VAL A 50 3.10 1.83 4.58
C VAL A 50 4.45 2.53 4.78
N ARG A 51 4.73 3.03 6.00
CA ARG A 51 6.01 3.67 6.32
C ARG A 51 7.20 2.70 6.29
N SER A 52 7.00 1.42 6.61
CA SER A 52 8.09 0.44 6.56
C SER A 52 8.51 0.11 5.13
N LEU A 53 7.58 0.17 4.17
CA LEU A 53 7.88 -0.06 2.76
C LEU A 53 8.80 1.03 2.17
N ALA A 54 8.83 2.23 2.76
CA ALA A 54 9.72 3.31 2.35
C ALA A 54 11.16 3.18 2.89
N LYS A 55 11.46 2.16 3.70
CA LYS A 55 12.78 1.94 4.33
C LYS A 55 13.56 0.79 3.72
N GLY A 56 12.99 0.09 2.74
CA GLY A 56 13.57 -1.10 2.10
C GLY A 56 14.33 -0.77 0.83
#